data_AF-A0AAW0JK56-F1
#
_entry.id   AF-A0AAW0JK56-F1
#
_cell.length_a   1.000
_cell.length_b   1.000
_cell.length_c   1.000
_cell.angle_alpha   90.00
_cell.angle_beta   90.00
_cell.angle_gamma   90.00
#
_symmetry.space_group_name_H-M   'P 1'
#
loop_
_entity.id
_entity.type
_entity.pdbx_description
1 polymer ?
#
loop_
_entity_poly.entity_id
_entity_poly.type
_entity_poly.pdbx_seq_one_letter_code
_entity_poly.pdbx_strand_id
1 'polypeptide(L)'
;MDHITPNIPHYFSNKHPEVREAIGVNLSVLCSNIRLYASSDHDFSHEGRNSDIDNRLKDGGWVQFLIKRASEVVINIQSTSQSDNLETPIDSKLQEVHLNGDSQDDVKWMETLFHFIISSLKSGRSSYLLDVIVGLLYPVISLQETSNKRFVNVGQGCF
;
A
#
# COMPACT_ATOMS: atom_id res chain seq x y z
N MET A 1 -2.91 22.31 -12.96
CA MET A 1 -4.00 21.45 -13.49
C MET A 1 -3.84 20.11 -12.78
N ASP A 2 -4.34 20.06 -11.55
CA ASP A 2 -3.88 19.19 -10.47
C ASP A 2 -4.91 18.07 -10.17
N HIS A 3 -5.32 17.32 -11.18
CA HIS A 3 -6.43 16.37 -11.04
C HIS A 3 -6.17 14.94 -11.55
N ILE A 4 -4.91 14.51 -11.62
CA ILE A 4 -4.61 13.07 -11.80
C ILE A 4 -3.46 12.65 -10.87
N THR A 5 -3.62 12.94 -9.59
CA THR A 5 -3.20 11.97 -8.58
C THR A 5 -4.39 11.05 -8.42
N PRO A 6 -4.32 9.77 -8.83
CA PRO A 6 -5.42 8.87 -8.54
C PRO A 6 -5.65 8.92 -7.03
N ASN A 7 -6.91 8.99 -6.59
CA ASN A 7 -7.31 8.89 -5.18
C ASN A 7 -7.05 7.47 -4.65
N ILE A 8 -5.82 6.97 -4.83
CA ILE A 8 -5.30 5.70 -4.33
C ILE A 8 -5.62 5.52 -2.83
N PRO A 9 -5.56 6.56 -1.97
CA PRO A 9 -5.87 6.39 -0.55
C PRO A 9 -7.30 5.87 -0.27
N HIS A 10 -8.32 6.41 -0.96
CA HIS A 10 -9.71 6.05 -0.67
C HIS A 10 -10.08 4.63 -1.14
N TYR A 11 -9.48 4.14 -2.22
CA TYR A 11 -9.74 2.78 -2.70
C TYR A 11 -9.08 1.72 -1.83
N PHE A 12 -7.89 2.00 -1.30
CA PHE A 12 -7.13 1.07 -0.46
C PHE A 12 -7.79 0.85 0.90
N SER A 13 -8.58 1.81 1.37
CA SER A 13 -9.33 1.73 2.62
C SER A 13 -10.78 1.28 2.42
N ASN A 14 -11.09 0.62 1.29
CA ASN A 14 -12.44 0.11 1.02
C ASN A 14 -12.95 -0.77 2.19
N LYS A 15 -14.22 -0.64 2.56
CA LYS A 15 -14.81 -1.39 3.67
C LYS A 15 -14.85 -2.90 3.41
N HIS A 16 -14.92 -3.35 2.15
CA HIS A 16 -15.02 -4.76 1.78
C HIS A 16 -13.64 -5.42 1.58
N PRO A 17 -13.31 -6.49 2.32
CA PRO A 17 -12.02 -7.18 2.19
C PRO A 17 -11.79 -7.77 0.79
N GLU A 18 -12.82 -8.31 0.15
CA GLU A 18 -12.71 -8.90 -1.20
C GLU A 18 -12.34 -7.83 -2.24
N VAL A 19 -12.83 -6.61 -2.04
CA VAL A 19 -12.49 -5.46 -2.90
C VAL A 19 -11.05 -5.04 -2.65
N ARG A 20 -10.59 -5.02 -1.39
CA ARG A 20 -9.18 -4.72 -1.05
C ARG A 20 -8.22 -5.73 -1.67
N GLU A 21 -8.55 -7.01 -1.61
CA GLU A 21 -7.79 -8.07 -2.28
C GLU A 21 -7.73 -7.85 -3.80
N ALA A 22 -8.90 -7.64 -4.43
CA ALA A 22 -8.96 -7.40 -5.87
C ALA A 22 -8.16 -6.16 -6.30
N ILE A 23 -8.15 -5.11 -5.48
CA ILE A 23 -7.34 -3.90 -5.72
C ILE A 23 -5.85 -4.25 -5.65
N GLY A 24 -5.40 -4.96 -4.60
CA GLY A 24 -4.00 -5.35 -4.46
C GLY A 24 -3.51 -6.22 -5.62
N VAL A 25 -4.33 -7.18 -6.06
CA VAL A 25 -4.04 -8.02 -7.24
C VAL A 25 -3.94 -7.19 -8.51
N ASN A 26 -4.90 -6.31 -8.77
CA ASN A 26 -4.88 -5.47 -9.97
C ASN A 26 -3.69 -4.50 -9.98
N LEU A 27 -3.32 -3.96 -8.81
CA LEU A 27 -2.14 -3.12 -8.68
C LEU A 27 -0.87 -3.88 -9.03
N SER A 28 -0.75 -5.14 -8.59
CA SER A 28 0.39 -6.01 -8.94
C SER A 28 0.51 -6.15 -10.45
N VAL A 29 -0.60 -6.43 -11.15
CA VAL A 29 -0.61 -6.57 -12.61
C VAL A 29 -0.27 -5.25 -13.28
N LEU A 30 -0.92 -4.15 -12.87
CA LEU A 30 -0.73 -2.83 -13.45
C LEU A 30 0.71 -2.34 -13.30
N CYS A 31 1.25 -2.34 -12.08
CA CYS A 31 2.61 -1.89 -11.79
C CYS A 31 3.67 -2.73 -12.51
N SER A 32 3.49 -4.07 -12.55
CA SER A 32 4.39 -4.95 -13.29
C SER A 32 4.37 -4.63 -14.79
N ASN A 33 3.18 -4.42 -15.37
CA ASN A 33 3.03 -4.12 -16.79
C ASN A 33 3.60 -2.75 -17.15
N ILE A 34 3.42 -1.74 -16.30
CA ILE A 34 4.02 -0.40 -16.47
C ILE A 34 5.54 -0.54 -16.57
N ARG A 35 6.16 -1.29 -15.66
CA ARG A 35 7.62 -1.47 -15.65
C ARG A 35 8.12 -2.34 -16.78
N LEU A 36 7.38 -3.39 -17.13
CA LEU A 36 7.67 -4.19 -18.30
C LEU A 36 7.66 -3.32 -19.57
N TYR A 37 6.64 -2.48 -19.73
CA TYR A 37 6.53 -1.55 -20.86
C TYR A 37 7.70 -0.56 -20.88
N ALA A 38 8.02 0.07 -19.74
CA ALA A 38 9.17 0.97 -19.62
C ALA A 38 10.50 0.28 -19.95
N SER A 39 10.65 -1.00 -19.61
CA SER A 39 11.85 -1.79 -19.94
C SER A 39 11.93 -2.17 -21.42
N SER A 40 10.79 -2.36 -22.10
CA SER A 40 10.74 -2.72 -23.53
C SER A 40 10.82 -1.52 -24.48
N ASP A 41 10.41 -0.33 -24.02
CA ASP A 41 10.39 0.90 -24.83
C ASP A 41 11.81 1.46 -25.06
N HIS A 42 12.83 0.84 -24.44
CA HIS A 42 14.23 1.20 -24.63
C HIS A 42 14.81 0.72 -25.99
N ASP A 43 14.08 -0.14 -26.72
CA ASP A 43 14.53 -0.73 -28.00
C ASP A 43 14.01 0.00 -29.27
N PHE A 44 13.07 0.95 -29.13
CA PHE A 44 12.51 1.68 -30.29
C PHE A 44 12.79 3.18 -30.20
N SER A 45 13.96 3.58 -30.69
CA SER A 45 14.20 4.96 -31.11
C SER A 45 13.25 5.31 -32.28
N HIS A 46 12.17 6.07 -32.04
CA HIS A 46 11.76 7.23 -32.84
C HIS A 46 10.37 7.78 -32.46
N GLU A 47 10.35 9.10 -32.25
CA GLU A 47 9.30 10.07 -32.60
C GLU A 47 7.85 9.85 -32.15
N GLY A 48 7.40 10.78 -31.30
CA GLY A 48 6.06 11.38 -31.46
C GLY A 48 4.95 10.90 -30.53
N ARG A 49 5.26 10.34 -29.35
CA ARG A 49 4.24 9.89 -28.39
C ARG A 49 4.29 10.73 -27.11
N ASN A 50 3.16 11.35 -26.76
CA ASN A 50 2.90 12.18 -25.58
C ASN A 50 3.90 11.98 -24.42
N SER A 51 4.96 12.78 -24.42
CA SER A 51 6.14 12.62 -23.56
C SER A 51 5.85 12.79 -22.08
N ASP A 52 4.80 13.51 -21.72
CA ASP A 52 4.57 13.93 -20.34
C ASP A 52 4.00 12.81 -19.45
N ILE A 53 3.10 11.99 -19.99
CA ILE A 53 2.50 10.86 -19.25
C ILE A 53 3.50 9.70 -19.16
N ASP A 54 4.22 9.44 -20.24
CA ASP A 54 5.22 8.38 -20.32
C ASP A 54 6.41 8.65 -19.37
N ASN A 55 6.88 9.90 -19.31
CA ASN A 55 7.91 10.29 -18.36
C ASN A 55 7.47 10.14 -16.90
N ARG A 56 6.23 10.50 -16.54
CA ARG A 56 5.73 10.34 -15.15
C ARG A 56 5.59 8.87 -14.71
N LEU A 57 5.29 7.97 -15.65
CA LEU A 57 5.22 6.54 -15.40
C LEU A 57 6.61 5.91 -15.29
N LYS A 58 7.58 6.40 -16.09
CA LYS A 58 8.99 5.99 -16.07
C LYS A 58 9.76 6.51 -14.85
N ASP A 59 9.43 7.70 -14.34
CA ASP A 59 10.15 8.37 -13.23
C ASP A 59 9.99 7.67 -11.86
N GLY A 60 9.17 6.61 -11.77
CA GLY A 60 9.06 5.83 -10.54
C GLY A 60 8.47 6.58 -9.34
N GLY A 61 7.91 7.78 -9.53
CA GLY A 61 7.33 8.60 -8.46
C GLY A 61 6.20 7.90 -7.69
N TRP A 62 5.48 6.98 -8.33
CA TRP A 62 4.47 6.15 -7.68
C TRP A 62 5.07 5.16 -6.65
N VAL A 63 6.31 4.70 -6.87
CA VAL A 63 7.03 3.79 -5.95
C VAL A 63 7.36 4.55 -4.67
N GLN A 64 7.95 5.73 -4.81
CA GLN A 64 8.29 6.60 -3.70
C GLN A 64 7.04 6.99 -2.90
N PHE A 65 5.93 7.28 -3.60
CA PHE A 65 4.65 7.53 -2.95
C PHE A 65 4.18 6.34 -2.11
N LEU A 66 4.20 5.12 -2.65
CA LEU A 66 3.77 3.92 -1.91
C LEU A 66 4.62 3.67 -0.67
N ILE A 67 5.95 3.75 -0.80
CA ILE A 67 6.88 3.50 0.32
C ILE A 67 6.71 4.57 1.40
N LYS A 68 6.62 5.85 1.00
CA LYS A 68 6.42 6.96 1.93
C LYS A 68 5.09 6.82 2.65
N ARG A 69 3.99 6.58 1.92
CA ARG A 69 2.67 6.44 2.52
C ARG A 69 2.60 5.23 3.45
N ALA A 70 3.20 4.10 3.07
CA ALA A 70 3.29 2.93 3.95
C ALA A 70 3.99 3.28 5.27
N SER A 71 5.09 4.03 5.22
CA SER A 71 5.81 4.45 6.43
C SER A 71 4.95 5.36 7.32
N GLU A 72 4.23 6.32 6.74
CA GLU A 72 3.30 7.20 7.47
C GLU A 72 2.17 6.40 8.15
N VAL A 73 1.56 5.48 7.40
CA VAL A 73 0.45 4.65 7.87
C VAL A 73 0.87 3.76 9.05
N VAL A 74 2.10 3.21 9.02
CA VAL A 74 2.64 2.42 10.13
C VAL A 74 2.79 3.26 11.40
N ILE A 75 3.35 4.46 11.28
CA ILE A 75 3.52 5.38 12.42
C ILE A 75 2.15 5.73 13.01
N ASN A 76 1.16 6.03 12.16
CA ASN A 76 -0.20 6.33 12.60
C ASN A 76 -0.82 5.17 13.38
N ILE A 77 -0.80 3.95 12.82
CA ILE A 77 -1.33 2.74 13.47
C ILE A 77 -0.67 2.50 14.83
N GLN A 78 0.67 2.61 14.89
CA GLN A 78 1.42 2.40 16.13
C GLN A 78 1.14 3.48 17.17
N SER A 79 1.00 4.74 16.75
CA SER A 79 0.72 5.86 17.65
C SER A 79 -0.68 5.77 18.26
N THR A 80 -1.70 5.43 17.48
CA THR A 80 -3.07 5.19 17.98
C THR A 80 -3.10 3.98 18.93
N SER A 81 -2.42 2.88 18.57
CA SER A 81 -2.37 1.67 19.41
C SER A 81 -1.71 1.91 20.77
N GLN A 82 -0.74 2.83 20.87
CA GLN A 82 -0.11 3.21 22.14
C GLN A 82 -1.02 4.13 22.98
N SER A 83 -1.78 5.02 22.34
CA SER A 83 -2.76 5.88 23.00
C SER A 83 -3.89 5.08 23.66
N ASP A 84 -4.41 4.06 22.97
CA ASP A 84 -5.49 3.20 23.47
C ASP A 84 -5.08 2.38 24.72
N ASN A 85 -3.78 2.15 24.92
CA ASN A 85 -3.26 1.47 26.11
C ASN A 85 -3.10 2.40 27.33
N LEU A 86 -3.27 3.72 27.17
CA LEU A 86 -3.11 4.73 28.23
C LEU A 86 -4.44 5.31 28.74
N GLU A 87 -5.59 4.87 28.22
CA GLU A 87 -6.90 5.31 28.70
C GLU A 87 -7.36 4.49 29.92
N THR A 88 -7.31 5.14 31.10
CA THR A 88 -8.00 4.72 32.32
C THR A 88 -9.49 4.50 32.09
N PRO A 89 -10.15 3.56 32.80
CA PRO A 89 -11.53 3.18 32.54
C PRO A 89 -12.48 4.26 33.07
N ILE A 90 -12.87 5.22 32.24
CA ILE A 90 -13.97 6.14 32.56
C ILE A 90 -14.99 6.14 31.42
N ASP A 91 -16.11 5.50 31.75
CA ASP A 91 -17.46 5.59 31.17
C ASP A 91 -17.59 5.47 29.64
N SER A 92 -17.65 4.20 29.25
CA SER A 92 -18.01 3.67 27.93
C SER A 92 -19.43 4.05 27.50
N LYS A 93 -19.62 5.17 26.79
CA LYS A 93 -20.72 5.26 25.80
C LYS A 93 -20.70 6.39 24.77
N LEU A 94 -19.83 7.40 24.87
CA LEU A 94 -19.97 8.59 24.02
C LEU A 94 -18.78 8.95 23.14
N GLN A 95 -17.64 8.24 23.26
CA GLN A 95 -16.38 8.62 22.61
C GLN A 95 -15.92 7.68 21.48
N GLU A 96 -16.70 6.64 21.17
CA GLU A 96 -16.35 5.63 20.14
C GLU A 96 -16.56 6.13 18.69
N VAL A 97 -17.17 7.30 18.51
CA VAL A 97 -17.72 7.73 17.20
C VAL A 97 -16.79 8.64 16.38
N HIS A 98 -15.70 9.19 16.93
CA HIS A 98 -14.94 10.22 16.20
C HIS A 98 -13.42 10.04 16.08
N LEU A 99 -12.76 9.24 16.92
CA LEU A 99 -11.29 9.10 16.87
C LEU A 99 -10.79 7.83 16.14
N ASN A 100 -11.67 6.88 15.86
CA ASN A 100 -11.29 5.54 15.39
C ASN A 100 -11.39 5.34 13.87
N GLY A 101 -11.77 6.36 13.11
CA GLY A 101 -11.99 6.26 11.66
C GLY A 101 -10.69 6.20 10.85
N ASP A 102 -9.73 7.05 11.21
CA ASP A 102 -8.50 7.24 10.42
C ASP A 102 -7.52 6.08 10.60
N SER A 103 -7.34 5.59 11.85
CA SER A 103 -6.51 4.41 12.15
C SER A 103 -7.05 3.13 11.50
N GLN A 104 -8.38 2.97 11.44
CA GLN A 104 -9.01 1.80 10.80
C GLN A 104 -8.84 1.83 9.27
N ASP A 105 -8.89 3.01 8.67
CA ASP A 105 -8.66 3.19 7.24
C ASP A 105 -7.18 2.97 6.88
N ASP A 106 -6.27 3.36 7.77
CA ASP A 106 -4.84 3.08 7.70
C ASP A 106 -4.55 1.56 7.79
N VAL A 107 -5.23 0.83 8.69
CA VAL A 107 -5.15 -0.65 8.75
C VAL A 107 -5.64 -1.31 7.46
N LYS A 108 -6.78 -0.86 6.92
CA LYS A 108 -7.32 -1.36 5.63
C LYS A 108 -6.36 -1.05 4.48
N TRP A 109 -5.72 0.11 4.52
CA TRP A 109 -4.74 0.53 3.53
C TRP A 109 -3.54 -0.43 3.50
N MET A 110 -2.99 -0.77 4.67
CA MET A 110 -1.90 -1.75 4.78
C MET A 110 -2.32 -3.15 4.33
N GLU A 111 -3.55 -3.60 4.62
CA GLU A 111 -4.05 -4.88 4.13
C GLU A 111 -4.08 -4.96 2.59
N THR A 112 -4.55 -3.91 1.92
CA THR A 112 -4.50 -3.81 0.46
C THR A 112 -3.06 -3.90 -0.05
N LEU A 113 -2.12 -3.25 0.64
CA LEU A 113 -0.69 -3.32 0.32
C LEU A 113 -0.11 -4.72 0.50
N PHE A 114 -0.53 -5.46 1.54
CA PHE A 114 -0.16 -6.87 1.71
C PHE A 114 -0.65 -7.73 0.54
N HIS A 115 -1.90 -7.55 0.09
CA HIS A 115 -2.41 -8.25 -1.08
C HIS A 115 -1.59 -7.93 -2.34
N PHE A 116 -1.15 -6.68 -2.50
CA PHE A 116 -0.25 -6.29 -3.59
C PHE A 116 1.09 -7.04 -3.54
N ILE A 117 1.75 -7.09 -2.38
CA ILE A 117 3.04 -7.78 -2.21
C ILE A 117 2.88 -9.28 -2.50
N ILE A 118 1.90 -9.92 -1.86
CA ILE A 118 1.64 -11.36 -2.03
C ILE A 118 1.33 -11.68 -3.49
N SER A 119 0.49 -10.89 -4.16
CA SER A 119 0.13 -11.12 -5.56
C SER A 119 1.31 -10.91 -6.50
N SER A 120 2.17 -9.93 -6.21
CA SER A 120 3.39 -9.68 -6.98
C SER A 120 4.36 -10.86 -6.88
N LEU A 121 4.52 -11.42 -5.68
CA LEU A 121 5.34 -12.61 -5.43
C LEU A 121 4.75 -13.87 -6.09
N LYS A 122 3.46 -14.14 -5.87
CA LYS A 122 2.77 -15.33 -6.41
C LYS A 122 2.71 -15.37 -7.92
N SER A 123 2.64 -14.22 -8.58
CA SER A 123 2.50 -14.15 -10.04
C SER A 123 3.82 -14.34 -10.80
N GLY A 124 4.97 -14.43 -10.12
CA GLY A 124 6.29 -14.50 -10.73
C GLY A 124 6.74 -13.20 -11.40
N ARG A 125 5.97 -12.11 -11.27
CA ARG A 125 6.29 -10.78 -11.82
C ARG A 125 7.11 -9.91 -10.86
N SER A 126 7.44 -10.43 -9.68
CA SER A 126 8.23 -9.73 -8.66
C SER A 126 9.59 -9.26 -9.15
N SER A 127 10.17 -9.88 -10.18
CA SER A 127 11.42 -9.44 -10.81
C SER A 127 11.36 -7.99 -11.31
N TYR A 128 10.20 -7.54 -11.76
CA TYR A 128 9.99 -6.16 -12.21
C TYR A 128 9.70 -5.20 -11.05
N LEU A 129 9.29 -5.71 -9.88
CA LEU A 129 8.82 -4.93 -8.73
C LEU A 129 9.72 -5.07 -7.49
N LEU A 130 10.94 -5.59 -7.65
CA LEU A 130 11.76 -6.01 -6.52
C LEU A 130 12.10 -4.87 -5.56
N ASP A 131 12.52 -3.73 -6.08
CA ASP A 131 12.79 -2.51 -5.30
C ASP A 131 11.55 -1.98 -4.57
N VAL A 132 10.37 -2.10 -5.20
CA VAL A 132 9.09 -1.76 -4.57
C VAL A 132 8.80 -2.69 -3.40
N ILE A 133 8.89 -4.01 -3.62
CA ILE A 133 8.64 -5.02 -2.58
C ILE A 133 9.61 -4.81 -1.41
N VAL A 134 10.90 -4.66 -1.68
CA VAL A 134 11.94 -4.44 -0.66
C VAL A 134 11.65 -3.16 0.14
N GLY A 135 11.28 -2.07 -0.52
CA GLY A 135 10.94 -0.81 0.15
C GLY A 135 9.70 -0.91 1.05
N LEU A 136 8.79 -1.83 0.76
CA LEU A 136 7.56 -2.04 1.54
C LEU A 136 7.70 -3.09 2.66
N LEU A 137 8.74 -3.93 2.63
CA LEU A 137 8.98 -4.95 3.66
C LEU A 137 9.23 -4.32 5.04
N TYR A 138 9.96 -3.22 5.13
CA TYR A 138 10.25 -2.57 6.40
C TYR A 138 8.97 -2.06 7.11
N PRO A 139 8.09 -1.28 6.44
CA PRO A 139 6.78 -0.94 7.01
C PRO A 139 5.95 -2.15 7.43
N VAL A 140 5.96 -3.22 6.63
CA VAL A 140 5.21 -4.46 6.89
C VAL A 140 5.71 -5.19 8.14
N ILE A 141 7.02 -5.40 8.26
CA ILE A 141 7.63 -6.10 9.40
C ILE A 141 7.45 -5.26 10.68
N SER A 142 7.58 -3.94 10.59
CA SER A 142 7.38 -3.04 11.72
C SER A 142 5.98 -3.18 12.35
N LEU A 143 4.93 -3.43 11.54
CA LEU A 143 3.59 -3.72 12.07
C LEU A 143 3.47 -5.10 12.71
N GLN A 144 4.21 -6.09 12.21
CA GLN A 144 4.22 -7.44 12.76
C GLN A 144 4.88 -7.46 14.15
N GLU A 145 5.96 -6.69 14.35
CA GLU A 145 6.63 -6.57 15.65
C GLU A 145 5.76 -5.86 16.70
N THR A 146 4.86 -4.95 16.28
CA THR A 146 4.00 -4.17 17.21
C THR A 146 2.66 -4.82 17.58
N SER A 147 2.48 -6.13 17.41
CA SER A 147 1.38 -6.92 18.01
C SER A 147 -0.06 -6.65 17.53
N ASN A 148 -0.27 -6.19 16.30
CA ASN A 148 -1.62 -6.23 15.72
C ASN A 148 -1.92 -7.67 15.21
N LYS A 149 -2.66 -8.46 16.01
CA LYS A 149 -2.93 -9.90 15.80
C LYS A 149 -3.38 -10.27 14.38
N ARG A 150 -4.00 -9.34 13.65
CA ARG A 150 -4.46 -9.54 12.26
C ARG A 150 -3.31 -9.65 11.25
N PHE A 151 -2.21 -8.92 11.45
CA PHE A 151 -1.06 -8.93 10.54
C PHE A 151 -0.03 -10.04 10.86
N VAL A 152 0.02 -10.48 12.12
CA VAL A 152 0.80 -11.66 12.52
C VAL A 152 0.26 -12.92 11.83
N ASN A 153 -1.08 -13.10 11.80
CA ASN A 153 -1.70 -14.25 11.12
C ASN A 153 -1.53 -14.21 9.59
N VAL A 154 -1.55 -13.03 8.97
CA VAL A 154 -1.30 -12.89 7.51
C VAL A 154 0.18 -13.19 7.19
N GLY A 155 1.12 -12.75 8.05
CA GLY A 155 2.54 -13.03 7.90
C GLY A 155 2.89 -14.52 8.00
N GLN A 156 2.29 -15.24 8.95
CA GLN A 156 2.53 -16.68 9.14
C GLN A 156 2.05 -17.54 7.97
N GLY A 157 1.06 -17.09 7.18
CA GLY A 157 0.62 -17.79 5.98
C GLY A 157 1.48 -17.52 4.73
N CYS A 158 2.43 -16.59 4.81
CA CYS A 158 3.27 -16.16 3.69
C CYS A 158 4.70 -16.71 3.72
N PHE A 159 5.11 -17.36 4.81
CA PHE A 159 6.41 -18.01 4.99
C PHE A 159 6.27 -19.51 5.19
#